data_AF-A0A6A6PPT7-F1
#
_entry.id   AF-A0A6A6PPT7-F1
#
_cell.length_a   1.000
_cell.length_b   1.000
_cell.length_c   1.000
_cell.angle_alpha   90.00
_cell.angle_beta   90.00
_cell.angle_gamma   90.00
#
_symmetry.space_group_name_H-M   'P 1'
#
loop_
_entity.id
_entity.type
_entity.pdbx_description
1 polymer ?
#
loop_
_entity_poly.entity_id
_entity_poly.type
_entity_poly.pdbx_seq_one_letter_code
_entity_poly.pdbx_strand_id
1 'polypeptide(L)' 'FFTDLWTSVFTPGPTPTLLIATNATFAALQLVLLALLVATYSVHFVILSFLCAGLWWSINWFAAEVLRAQAEGE' A
#
# COMPACT_ATOMS: atom_id res chain seq x y z
N PHE A 1 -13.18 -0.04 -12.92
CA PHE A 1 -11.83 0.15 -12.34
C PHE A 1 -11.42 1.61 -12.26
N PHE A 2 -11.12 2.32 -13.36
CA PHE A 2 -10.72 3.75 -13.29
C PHE A 2 -11.80 4.63 -12.63
N THR A 3 -13.06 4.44 -12.98
CA THR A 3 -14.19 5.16 -12.35
C THR A 3 -14.34 4.81 -10.87
N ASP A 4 -14.25 3.52 -10.51
CA ASP A 4 -14.34 3.07 -9.12
C ASP A 4 -13.18 3.57 -8.26
N LEU A 5 -11.96 3.64 -8.82
CA LEU A 5 -10.78 4.20 -8.16
C LEU A 5 -10.96 5.69 -7.92
N TRP A 6 -11.41 6.43 -8.95
CA TRP A 6 -11.68 7.86 -8.85
C TRP A 6 -12.73 8.15 -7.78
N THR A 7 -13.85 7.42 -7.77
CA THR A 7 -14.90 7.60 -6.76
C THR A 7 -14.46 7.11 -5.37
N SER A 8 -13.61 6.08 -5.29
CA SER A 8 -13.07 5.56 -4.01
C SER A 8 -12.20 6.57 -3.27
N VAL A 9 -11.50 7.46 -4.00
CA VAL A 9 -10.71 8.53 -3.37
C VAL A 9 -11.62 9.55 -2.68
N PHE A 10 -12.83 9.76 -3.19
CA PHE A 10 -13.79 10.73 -2.66
C PHE A 10 -14.86 10.12 -1.74
N THR A 11 -14.91 8.80 -1.61
CA THR A 11 -15.79 8.13 -0.64
C THR A 11 -15.00 7.83 0.63
N PRO A 12 -15.45 8.33 1.80
CA PRO A 12 -14.77 8.05 3.05
C PRO A 12 -14.93 6.58 3.41
N GLY A 13 -13.81 5.88 3.59
CA GLY A 13 -13.77 4.49 4.01
C GLY A 13 -12.78 3.65 3.20
N PRO A 14 -12.32 2.50 3.74
CA PRO A 14 -11.45 1.58 3.03
C PRO A 14 -12.27 0.80 1.99
N THR A 15 -12.41 1.32 0.78
CA THR A 15 -13.03 0.55 -0.31
C THR A 15 -12.09 -0.58 -0.74
N PRO A 16 -12.60 -1.81 -1.01
CA PRO A 16 -11.77 -2.95 -1.39
C PRO A 16 -10.87 -2.68 -2.61
N THR A 17 -11.40 -1.90 -3.55
CA THR A 17 -10.71 -1.56 -4.80
C THR A 17 -9.49 -0.66 -4.56
N LEU A 18 -9.57 0.28 -3.60
CA LEU A 18 -8.45 1.15 -3.24
C LEU A 18 -7.32 0.33 -2.59
N LEU A 19 -7.65 -0.56 -1.65
CA LEU A 19 -6.65 -1.40 -0.96
C LEU A 19 -5.90 -2.33 -1.91
N ILE A 20 -6.60 -2.94 -2.87
CA ILE A 20 -5.96 -3.81 -3.87
C ILE A 20 -5.01 -2.98 -4.75
N ALA A 21 -5.43 -1.80 -5.20
CA ALA A 21 -4.59 -0.92 -6.01
C ALA A 21 -3.36 -0.44 -5.24
N THR A 22 -3.51 -0.10 -3.95
CA THR A 22 -2.40 0.28 -3.07
C THR A 22 -1.42 -0.87 -2.87
N ASN A 23 -1.90 -2.09 -2.56
CA ASN A 23 -1.06 -3.28 -2.41
C ASN A 23 -0.29 -3.60 -3.70
N ALA A 24 -0.93 -3.52 -4.87
CA ALA A 24 -0.28 -3.72 -6.16
C ALA A 24 0.81 -2.68 -6.43
N THR A 25 0.55 -1.42 -6.06
CA THR A 25 1.52 -0.32 -6.23
C THR A 25 2.73 -0.50 -5.32
N PHE A 26 2.54 -0.88 -4.04
CA PHE A 26 3.64 -1.19 -3.13
C PHE A 26 4.47 -2.38 -3.61
N ALA A 27 3.82 -3.44 -4.10
CA ALA A 27 4.52 -4.60 -4.66
C ALA A 27 5.36 -4.21 -5.90
N ALA A 28 4.80 -3.41 -6.80
CA ALA A 28 5.52 -2.91 -7.98
C ALA A 28 6.71 -2.01 -7.58
N LEU A 29 6.52 -1.11 -6.62
CA LEU A 29 7.60 -0.28 -6.08
C LEU A 29 8.70 -1.14 -5.44
N GLN A 30 8.32 -2.15 -4.66
CA GLN A 30 9.26 -3.07 -4.02
C GLN A 30 10.10 -3.82 -5.05
N LEU A 31 9.46 -4.31 -6.12
CA LEU A 31 10.14 -4.96 -7.24
C LEU A 31 11.15 -4.01 -7.90
N VAL A 32 10.74 -2.78 -8.20
CA VAL A 32 11.64 -1.77 -8.81
C VAL A 32 12.83 -1.46 -7.90
N LEU A 33 12.61 -1.27 -6.60
CA LEU A 33 13.68 -1.01 -5.63
C LEU A 33 14.65 -2.20 -5.52
N LEU A 34 14.15 -3.44 -5.55
CA LEU A 34 14.99 -4.63 -5.55
C LEU A 34 15.76 -4.80 -6.86
N ALA A 35 15.15 -4.53 -8.00
CA ALA A 35 15.83 -4.54 -9.30
C ALA A 35 16.97 -3.51 -9.34
N LEU A 36 16.73 -2.30 -8.84
CA LEU A 36 17.75 -1.26 -8.73
C LEU A 36 18.84 -1.62 -7.71
N LEU A 37 18.49 -2.29 -6.61
CA LEU A 37 19.47 -2.79 -5.64
C LEU A 37 20.41 -3.81 -6.28
N VAL A 38 19.90 -4.78 -7.04
CA VAL A 38 20.72 -5.79 -7.75
C VAL A 38 21.56 -5.13 -8.86
N ALA A 39 21.03 -4.12 -9.54
CA ALA A 39 21.74 -3.43 -10.62
C ALA A 39 22.86 -2.50 -10.12
N THR A 40 22.73 -1.91 -8.92
CA THR A 40 23.63 -0.83 -8.46
C THR A 40 24.38 -1.14 -7.16
N TYR A 41 23.97 -2.16 -6.40
CA TYR A 41 24.50 -2.49 -5.07
C TYR A 41 24.52 -1.31 -4.08
N SER A 42 23.60 -0.34 -4.24
CA SER A 42 23.55 0.85 -3.38
C SER A 42 22.73 0.61 -2.12
N VAL A 43 23.31 0.95 -0.96
CA VAL A 43 22.65 0.87 0.36
C VAL A 43 21.36 1.69 0.44
N HIS A 44 21.23 2.76 -0.35
CA HIS A 44 20.01 3.58 -0.40
C HIS A 44 18.78 2.75 -0.75
N PHE A 45 18.92 1.79 -1.67
CA PHE A 45 17.79 0.93 -2.06
C PHE A 45 17.39 -0.05 -0.96
N VAL A 46 18.30 -0.43 -0.06
CA VAL A 46 17.98 -1.25 1.12
C VAL A 46 17.12 -0.44 2.10
N ILE A 47 17.53 0.79 2.41
CA ILE A 47 16.79 1.67 3.33
C ILE A 47 15.40 2.00 2.75
N LEU A 48 15.34 2.39 1.47
CA LEU A 48 14.07 2.68 0.80
C LEU A 48 13.17 1.45 0.72
N SER A 49 13.74 0.26 0.51
CA SER A 49 13.00 -1.01 0.54
C SER A 49 12.38 -1.28 1.91
N PHE A 50 13.15 -1.07 2.98
CA PHE A 50 12.65 -1.23 4.35
C PHE A 50 11.53 -0.23 4.69
N LEU A 51 11.72 1.05 4.35
CA LEU A 51 10.68 2.07 4.55
C LEU A 51 9.41 1.78 3.75
N CYS A 52 9.55 1.31 2.51
CA CYS A 52 8.46 0.89 1.65
C CYS A 52 7.67 -0.27 2.27
N ALA A 53 8.35 -1.32 2.73
CA ALA A 53 7.73 -2.45 3.42
C ALA A 53 7.03 -2.03 4.73
N GLY A 54 7.66 -1.15 5.52
CA GLY A 54 7.07 -0.61 6.75
C GLY A 54 5.79 0.18 6.49
N LEU A 55 5.79 1.05 5.46
CA LEU A 55 4.60 1.79 5.07
C LEU A 55 3.50 0.88 4.54
N TRP A 56 3.86 -0.12 3.74
CA TRP A 56 2.93 -1.12 3.22
C TRP A 56 2.23 -1.88 4.36
N TRP A 57 3.00 -2.32 5.35
CA TRP A 57 2.45 -2.97 6.55
C TRP A 57 1.51 -2.05 7.34
N SER A 58 1.94 -0.80 7.58
CA SER A 58 1.15 0.19 8.33
C SER A 58 -0.21 0.47 7.67
N ILE A 59 -0.25 0.60 6.34
CA ILE A 59 -1.51 0.84 5.60
C ILE A 59 -2.45 -0.36 5.67
N ASN A 60 -1.93 -1.59 5.48
CA ASN A 60 -2.76 -2.78 5.58
C ASN A 60 -3.32 -2.99 6.99
N TRP A 61 -2.50 -2.72 8.02
CA TRP A 61 -2.96 -2.74 9.41
C TRP A 61 -4.04 -1.68 9.66
N PHE A 62 -3.80 -0.43 9.24
CA PHE A 62 -4.75 0.67 9.41
C PHE A 62 -6.09 0.38 8.73
N ALA A 63 -6.05 -0.15 7.50
CA ALA A 63 -7.26 -0.51 6.78
C ALA A 63 -8.08 -1.61 7.48
N ALA A 64 -7.40 -2.64 7.99
CA ALA A 64 -8.05 -3.69 8.77
C ALA A 64 -8.65 -3.14 10.07
N GLU A 65 -7.95 -2.23 10.75
CA GLU A 65 -8.43 -1.62 11.99
C GLU A 65 -9.66 -0.74 11.76
N VAL A 66 -9.68 0.05 10.67
CA VAL A 66 -10.86 0.85 10.31
C VAL A 66 -12.06 -0.06 10.00
N LEU A 67 -11.87 -1.17 9.29
CA LEU A 67 -12.94 -2.13 9.03
C LEU A 67 -13.48 -2.76 10.32
N ARG A 68 -12.60 -3.11 11.26
CA ARG A 68 -13.00 -3.62 12.58
C ARG A 68 -13.80 -2.59 13.38
N ALA A 69 -13.33 -1.35 13.42
CA ALA A 69 -14.01 -0.25 14.12
C ALA A 69 -15.39 0.06 13.52
N GLN A 70 -15.57 -0.07 12.20
CA GLN A 70 -16.88 0.06 11.57
C GLN A 70 -17.83 -1.09 11.92
N ALA A 71 -17.32 -2.32 12.04
CA ALA A 71 -18.13 -3.48 12.42
C ALA A 71 -18.52 -3.52 13.91
N GLU A 72 -17.74 -2.89 14.80
CA GLU A 72 -18.04 -2.78 16.24
C GLU A 72 -19.00 -1.61 16.57
N GLY A 73 -19.23 -0.69 15.63
CA GLY A 73 -20.13 0.47 15.77
C GLY A 73 -21.59 0.23 15.37
N GLU A 74 -21.95 -1.01 15.02
CA GLU A 74 -23.31 -1.51 14.80
C GLU A 74 -23.79 -2.38 15.98
#